data_AF-A0A8B7N2G5-F1
#
_entry.id   AF-A0A8B7N2G5-F1
#
_cell.length_a   1.000
_cell.length_b   1.000
_cell.length_c   1.000
_cell.angle_alpha   90.00
_cell.angle_beta   90.00
_cell.angle_gamma   90.00
#
_symmetry.space_group_name_H-M   'P 1'
#
loop_
_entity.id
_entity.type
_entity.pdbx_description
1 polymer ?
#
loop_
_entity_poly.entity_id
_entity_poly.type
_entity_poly.pdbx_seq_one_letter_code
_entity_poly.pdbx_strand_id
1 'polypeptide(L)'
;MCYSTCVGNTVKLQDGTEVTDLPKKALGCIGSDLHPYIWKASIGQSFCEAQATCALVFGVALAPIDTPENLNFLMAAVNDESNSAIPHFWVNVRYIDGAWVRMPSKTPVPADMWDGSPSDTSSCVVILKSGKLTTVPCSIKLIYMCIDATKTFKPCE
;
A
#
# COMPACT_ATOMS: atom_id res chain seq x y z
N MET A 1 -24.82 -1.18 8.37
CA MET A 1 -23.35 -1.00 8.42
C MET A 1 -22.79 -2.29 8.99
N CYS A 2 -22.29 -3.22 8.16
CA CYS A 2 -21.58 -4.39 8.68
C CYS A 2 -20.08 -4.07 8.69
N TYR A 3 -19.47 -4.25 9.84
CA TYR A 3 -18.02 -4.23 9.97
C TYR A 3 -17.58 -5.68 10.05
N SER A 4 -16.74 -6.10 9.11
CA SER A 4 -16.11 -7.41 9.13
C SER A 4 -14.63 -7.22 9.39
N THR A 5 -14.11 -7.86 10.44
CA THR A 5 -12.67 -7.86 10.75
C THR A 5 -12.05 -9.12 10.19
N CYS A 6 -10.82 -9.05 9.72
CA CYS A 6 -10.13 -10.22 9.20
C CYS A 6 -8.77 -10.40 9.88
N VAL A 7 -8.57 -11.61 10.41
CA VAL A 7 -7.36 -12.02 11.12
C VAL A 7 -6.90 -13.34 10.52
N GLY A 8 -5.73 -13.34 9.86
CA GLY A 8 -5.19 -14.53 9.20
C GLY A 8 -6.14 -15.06 8.12
N ASN A 9 -6.65 -16.28 8.26
CA ASN A 9 -7.61 -16.88 7.32
C ASN A 9 -9.07 -16.76 7.77
N THR A 10 -9.34 -16.00 8.83
CA THR A 10 -10.66 -15.93 9.45
C THR A 10 -11.26 -14.54 9.27
N VAL A 11 -12.50 -14.48 8.78
CA VAL A 11 -13.31 -13.26 8.80
C VAL A 11 -14.33 -13.38 9.93
N LYS A 12 -14.39 -12.38 10.81
CA LYS A 12 -15.44 -12.24 11.82
C LYS A 12 -16.52 -11.29 11.34
N LEU A 13 -17.75 -11.77 11.35
CA LEU A 13 -18.96 -10.99 11.12
C LEU A 13 -19.44 -10.36 12.44
N GLN A 14 -20.33 -9.37 12.33
CA GLN A 14 -20.84 -8.60 13.47
C GLN A 14 -21.67 -9.43 14.47
N ASP A 15 -22.27 -10.52 14.01
CA ASP A 15 -23.00 -11.48 14.83
C ASP A 15 -22.07 -12.45 15.58
N GLY A 16 -20.74 -12.27 15.45
CA GLY A 16 -19.72 -13.12 16.03
C GLY A 16 -19.44 -14.37 15.21
N THR A 17 -20.08 -14.55 14.05
CA THR A 17 -19.84 -15.69 13.16
C THR A 17 -18.43 -15.62 12.58
N GLU A 18 -17.65 -16.68 12.83
CA GLU A 18 -16.32 -16.88 12.24
C GLU A 18 -16.44 -17.66 10.94
N VAL A 19 -15.97 -17.09 9.84
CA VAL A 19 -15.85 -17.78 8.55
C VAL A 19 -14.41 -18.26 8.40
N THR A 20 -14.20 -19.57 8.50
CA THR A 20 -12.89 -20.22 8.52
C THR A 20 -12.54 -20.97 7.21
N ASP A 21 -13.53 -21.26 6.36
CA ASP A 21 -13.37 -21.94 5.06
C ASP A 21 -13.36 -20.94 3.88
N LEU A 22 -12.46 -19.96 3.95
CA LEU A 22 -12.19 -19.14 2.78
C LEU A 22 -11.45 -19.99 1.73
N PRO A 23 -11.91 -20.04 0.46
CA PRO A 23 -11.26 -20.85 -0.56
C PRO A 23 -9.78 -20.49 -0.66
N LYS A 24 -8.87 -21.46 -0.85
CA LYS A 24 -7.39 -21.23 -0.89
C LYS A 24 -6.90 -20.11 -1.84
N LYS A 25 -7.74 -19.66 -2.79
CA LYS A 25 -7.50 -18.49 -3.65
C LYS A 25 -7.79 -17.14 -2.97
N ALA A 26 -8.58 -17.11 -1.91
CA ALA A 26 -8.68 -16.00 -0.99
C ALA A 26 -7.42 -16.01 -0.10
N LEU A 27 -6.29 -15.51 -0.62
CA LEU A 27 -5.12 -15.15 0.20
C LEU A 27 -5.55 -14.58 1.56
N GLY A 28 -5.00 -15.15 2.62
CA GLY A 28 -5.20 -14.72 4.00
C GLY A 28 -4.92 -13.23 4.17
N CYS A 29 -5.57 -12.64 5.16
CA CYS A 29 -5.42 -11.25 5.51
C CYS A 29 -3.97 -11.00 5.93
N ILE A 30 -3.33 -10.09 5.20
CA ILE A 30 -1.91 -9.73 5.34
C ILE A 30 -1.76 -8.53 6.32
N GLY A 31 -2.87 -7.97 6.82
CA GLY A 31 -2.89 -6.75 7.63
C GLY A 31 -3.69 -6.82 8.92
N SER A 32 -4.04 -5.65 9.46
CA SER A 32 -4.83 -5.50 10.67
C SER A 32 -6.34 -5.60 10.41
N ASP A 33 -7.14 -5.67 11.49
CA ASP A 33 -8.60 -5.68 11.44
C ASP A 33 -9.20 -4.54 10.60
N LEU A 34 -8.53 -3.38 10.59
CA LEU A 34 -8.94 -2.19 9.85
C LEU A 34 -8.48 -2.20 8.38
N HIS A 35 -7.36 -2.87 8.09
CA HIS A 35 -6.73 -2.88 6.76
C HIS A 35 -6.20 -4.28 6.43
N PRO A 36 -7.09 -5.27 6.21
CA PRO A 36 -6.69 -6.68 6.14
C PRO A 36 -5.85 -7.03 4.92
N TYR A 37 -5.79 -6.15 3.92
CA TYR A 37 -4.98 -6.31 2.71
C TYR A 37 -3.75 -5.40 2.67
N ILE A 38 -3.44 -4.71 3.77
CA ILE A 38 -2.24 -3.88 3.91
C ILE A 38 -1.36 -4.47 5.00
N TRP A 39 -0.22 -5.01 4.59
CA TRP A 39 0.85 -5.27 5.53
C TRP A 39 1.71 -4.02 5.69
N LYS A 40 1.90 -3.55 6.92
CA LYS A 40 2.79 -2.44 7.24
C LYS A 40 4.07 -2.98 7.85
N ALA A 41 5.21 -2.55 7.32
CA ALA A 41 6.50 -2.89 7.91
C ALA A 41 6.67 -2.27 9.30
N SER A 42 7.26 -3.03 10.23
CA SER A 42 7.67 -2.53 11.55
C SER A 42 9.06 -1.88 11.54
N ILE A 43 9.84 -2.11 10.48
CA ILE A 43 11.22 -1.62 10.31
C ILE A 43 11.37 -1.03 8.91
N GLY A 44 12.08 0.10 8.83
CA GLY A 44 12.34 0.76 7.55
C GLY A 44 13.34 0.01 6.68
N GLN A 45 13.10 -0.01 5.37
CA GLN A 45 13.98 -0.62 4.36
C GLN A 45 14.20 0.34 3.19
N SER A 46 15.25 0.08 2.41
CA SER A 46 15.44 0.75 1.12
C SER A 46 14.30 0.39 0.16
N PHE A 47 14.10 1.18 -0.89
CA PHE A 47 13.01 0.96 -1.85
C PHE A 47 13.05 -0.43 -2.49
N CYS A 48 14.24 -0.88 -2.93
CA CYS A 48 14.41 -2.18 -3.56
C CYS A 48 14.15 -3.33 -2.59
N GLU A 49 14.62 -3.22 -1.33
CA GLU A 49 14.35 -4.21 -0.28
C GLU A 49 12.86 -4.29 0.06
N ALA A 50 12.19 -3.13 0.16
CA ALA A 50 10.75 -3.06 0.39
C ALA A 50 9.96 -3.73 -0.75
N GLN A 51 10.30 -3.42 -2.00
CA GLN A 51 9.70 -4.08 -3.16
C GLN A 51 9.95 -5.58 -3.18
N ALA A 52 11.18 -6.02 -2.92
CA ALA A 52 11.52 -7.43 -2.85
C ALA A 52 10.76 -8.13 -1.74
N THR A 53 10.62 -7.51 -0.57
CA THR A 53 9.84 -8.07 0.53
C THR A 53 8.37 -8.24 0.16
N CYS A 54 7.73 -7.20 -0.40
CA CYS A 54 6.33 -7.31 -0.83
C CYS A 54 6.15 -8.41 -1.89
N ALA A 55 7.02 -8.46 -2.89
CA ALA A 55 6.89 -9.40 -4.00
C ALA A 55 7.23 -10.85 -3.60
N LEU A 56 8.31 -11.07 -2.86
CA LEU A 56 8.84 -12.41 -2.58
C LEU A 56 8.26 -13.03 -1.31
N VAL A 57 7.99 -12.23 -0.28
CA VAL A 57 7.47 -12.74 1.01
C VAL A 57 5.95 -12.79 0.99
N PHE A 58 5.31 -11.74 0.46
CA PHE A 58 3.86 -11.61 0.50
C PHE A 58 3.17 -11.89 -0.83
N GLY A 59 3.92 -12.00 -1.94
CA GLY A 59 3.34 -12.24 -3.26
C GLY A 59 2.52 -11.06 -3.80
N VAL A 60 2.71 -9.86 -3.27
CA VAL A 60 1.93 -8.65 -3.62
C VAL A 60 2.85 -7.49 -3.99
N ALA A 61 2.27 -6.37 -4.44
CA ALA A 61 3.03 -5.18 -4.76
C ALA A 61 3.33 -4.34 -3.51
N LEU A 62 4.47 -3.62 -3.54
CA LEU A 62 4.62 -2.40 -2.76
C LEU A 62 3.45 -1.47 -3.10
N ALA A 63 2.92 -0.74 -2.11
CA ALA A 63 1.76 0.14 -2.18
C ALA A 63 1.51 0.76 -3.58
N PRO A 64 0.68 0.12 -4.42
CA PRO A 64 0.34 0.61 -5.74
C PRO A 64 -0.70 1.71 -5.60
N ILE A 65 -0.65 2.71 -6.49
CA ILE A 65 -1.55 3.87 -6.48
C ILE A 65 -2.26 4.04 -7.82
N ASP A 66 -2.36 2.95 -8.60
CA ASP A 66 -2.87 2.97 -9.98
C ASP A 66 -4.35 3.29 -10.09
N THR A 67 -5.13 3.08 -9.03
CA THR A 67 -6.56 3.37 -9.00
C THR A 67 -6.90 4.31 -7.84
N PRO A 68 -7.96 5.13 -7.96
CA PRO A 68 -8.46 5.94 -6.86
C PRO A 68 -8.77 5.12 -5.60
N GLU A 69 -9.29 3.90 -5.76
CA GLU A 69 -9.60 3.00 -4.66
C GLU A 69 -8.34 2.59 -3.90
N ASN A 70 -7.28 2.20 -4.61
CA ASN A 70 -6.00 1.81 -4.00
C ASN A 70 -5.34 3.01 -3.30
N LEU A 71 -5.40 4.19 -3.92
CA LEU A 71 -4.90 5.41 -3.31
C LEU A 71 -5.67 5.78 -2.05
N ASN A 72 -7.00 5.73 -2.08
CA ASN A 72 -7.83 6.02 -0.91
C ASN A 72 -7.56 5.03 0.23
N PHE A 73 -7.42 3.74 -0.10
CA PHE A 73 -7.13 2.70 0.87
C PHE A 73 -5.73 2.87 1.49
N LEU A 74 -4.73 3.19 0.68
CA LEU A 74 -3.40 3.56 1.15
C LEU A 74 -3.46 4.80 2.05
N MET A 75 -4.21 5.83 1.66
CA MET A 75 -4.31 7.07 2.44
C MET A 75 -5.00 6.89 3.79
N ALA A 76 -5.99 5.99 3.88
CA ALA A 76 -6.58 5.61 5.15
C ALA A 76 -5.52 5.01 6.10
N ALA A 77 -4.67 4.13 5.58
CA ALA A 77 -3.57 3.55 6.35
C ALA A 77 -2.48 4.58 6.69
N VAL A 78 -2.08 5.43 5.76
CA VAL A 78 -1.07 6.50 5.97
C VAL A 78 -1.51 7.48 7.08
N ASN A 79 -2.81 7.78 7.14
CA ASN A 79 -3.39 8.73 8.10
C ASN A 79 -3.82 8.10 9.43
N ASP A 80 -3.64 6.79 9.60
CA ASP A 80 -3.87 6.10 10.87
C ASP A 80 -3.03 6.74 11.99
N GLU A 81 -3.60 6.91 13.19
CA GLU A 81 -2.93 7.55 14.33
C GLU A 81 -1.63 6.84 14.74
N SER A 82 -1.56 5.51 14.53
CA SER A 82 -0.35 4.71 14.75
C SER A 82 0.82 5.11 13.85
N ASN A 83 0.55 5.92 12.81
CA ASN A 83 1.52 6.46 11.87
C ASN A 83 1.76 7.97 12.10
N SER A 84 1.25 8.56 13.19
CA SER A 84 1.39 9.99 13.53
C SER A 84 2.83 10.52 13.39
N ALA A 85 3.83 9.74 13.80
CA ALA A 85 5.24 10.10 13.74
C ALA A 85 5.96 9.78 12.41
N ILE A 86 5.31 9.08 11.47
CA ILE A 86 5.93 8.67 10.20
C ILE A 86 5.59 9.70 9.11
N PRO A 87 6.59 10.40 8.52
CA PRO A 87 6.33 11.49 7.59
C PRO A 87 5.93 11.03 6.18
N HIS A 88 6.42 9.86 5.74
CA HIS A 88 6.23 9.37 4.38
C HIS A 88 6.45 7.86 4.25
N PHE A 89 5.85 7.26 3.21
CA PHE A 89 5.87 5.83 2.94
C PHE A 89 6.27 5.53 1.50
N TRP A 90 7.01 4.45 1.28
CA TRP A 90 7.32 3.98 -0.08
C TRP A 90 6.05 3.61 -0.87
N VAL A 91 5.97 4.05 -2.12
CA VAL A 91 4.91 3.68 -3.07
C VAL A 91 5.47 3.13 -4.36
N ASN A 92 4.71 2.29 -5.05
CA ASN A 92 5.17 1.62 -6.26
C ASN A 92 5.03 2.50 -7.50
N VAL A 93 5.88 3.52 -7.56
CA VAL A 93 6.07 4.40 -8.71
C VAL A 93 7.52 4.28 -9.16
N ARG A 94 7.74 4.27 -10.48
CA ARG A 94 9.08 4.11 -11.08
C ARG A 94 9.28 5.09 -12.23
N TYR A 95 10.52 5.46 -12.49
CA TYR A 95 10.88 6.19 -13.70
C TYR A 95 11.16 5.20 -14.83
N ILE A 96 10.34 5.21 -15.88
CA ILE A 96 10.41 4.29 -17.03
C ILE A 96 10.16 5.12 -18.30
N ASP A 97 11.01 4.95 -19.31
CA ASP A 97 10.87 5.55 -20.65
C ASP A 97 10.62 7.07 -20.64
N GLY A 98 11.30 7.79 -19.74
CA GLY A 98 11.22 9.25 -19.65
C GLY A 98 10.06 9.79 -18.80
N ALA A 99 9.32 8.92 -18.10
CA ALA A 99 8.20 9.34 -17.26
C ALA A 99 8.17 8.59 -15.92
N TRP A 100 7.66 9.27 -14.89
CA TRP A 100 7.23 8.60 -13.67
C TRP A 100 5.90 7.90 -13.89
N VAL A 101 5.87 6.60 -13.66
CA VAL A 101 4.69 5.76 -13.88
C VAL A 101 4.29 5.00 -12.63
N ARG A 102 2.98 4.91 -12.42
CA ARG A 102 2.36 4.07 -11.39
C ARG A 102 2.47 2.62 -11.83
N MET A 103 2.85 1.75 -10.90
CA MET A 103 3.03 0.32 -11.16
C MET A 103 1.98 -0.49 -10.39
N PRO A 104 1.31 -1.46 -11.04
CA PRO A 104 1.76 -2.12 -12.27
C PRO A 104 1.18 -1.57 -13.59
N SER A 105 0.27 -0.59 -13.56
CA SER A 105 -0.45 -0.16 -14.78
C SER A 105 0.43 0.53 -15.82
N LYS A 106 1.62 0.99 -15.42
CA LYS A 106 2.53 1.86 -16.19
C LYS A 106 1.85 3.16 -16.65
N THR A 107 0.84 3.62 -15.91
CA THR A 107 0.18 4.89 -16.21
C THR A 107 1.01 6.06 -15.68
N PRO A 108 1.23 7.12 -16.46
CA PRO A 108 1.97 8.29 -15.99
C PRO A 108 1.34 8.90 -14.74
N VAL A 109 2.19 9.38 -13.83
CA VAL A 109 1.76 10.14 -12.66
C VAL A 109 1.39 11.56 -13.09
N PRO A 110 0.16 12.02 -12.84
CA PRO A 110 -0.27 13.39 -13.11
C PRO A 110 0.60 14.42 -12.38
N ALA A 111 0.84 15.58 -13.01
CA ALA A 111 1.69 16.64 -12.46
C ALA A 111 1.16 17.18 -11.11
N ASP A 112 -0.16 17.24 -10.95
CA ASP A 112 -0.82 17.71 -9.74
C ASP A 112 -0.74 16.72 -8.57
N MET A 113 -0.33 15.46 -8.78
CA MET A 113 -0.11 14.51 -7.68
C MET A 113 1.20 14.78 -6.93
N TRP A 114 2.11 15.60 -7.47
CA TRP A 114 3.40 15.86 -6.85
C TRP A 114 3.38 17.04 -5.87
N ASP A 115 4.19 16.94 -4.81
CA ASP A 115 4.54 18.03 -3.91
C ASP A 115 5.78 18.76 -4.47
N GLY A 116 5.55 19.59 -5.49
CA GLY A 116 6.61 20.21 -6.27
C GLY A 116 7.18 19.30 -7.37
N SER A 117 8.20 19.76 -8.07
CA SER A 117 8.81 18.99 -9.16
C SER A 117 9.64 17.82 -8.60
N PRO A 118 9.52 16.60 -9.16
CA PRO A 118 10.38 15.49 -8.77
C PRO A 118 11.85 15.83 -9.04
N SER A 119 12.70 15.58 -8.05
CA SER A 119 14.08 16.11 -7.98
C SER A 119 15.01 15.55 -9.06
N ASP A 120 14.93 14.25 -9.33
CA ASP A 120 15.80 13.55 -10.28
C ASP A 120 15.24 12.15 -10.61
N THR A 121 15.70 11.55 -11.71
CA THR A 121 15.22 10.25 -12.24
C THR A 121 15.85 9.02 -11.58
N SER A 122 16.81 9.22 -10.67
CA SER A 122 17.50 8.15 -9.92
C SER A 122 16.94 7.92 -8.52
N SER A 123 16.06 8.82 -8.08
CA SER A 123 15.35 8.75 -6.82
C SER A 123 14.17 7.76 -6.86
N CYS A 124 13.57 7.54 -5.70
CA CYS A 124 12.39 6.70 -5.52
C CYS A 124 11.26 7.53 -4.92
N VAL A 125 10.03 7.05 -5.08
CA VAL A 125 8.84 7.86 -4.77
C VAL A 125 8.22 7.44 -3.45
N VAL A 126 7.88 8.45 -2.66
CA VAL A 126 7.12 8.28 -1.42
C VAL A 126 5.81 9.05 -1.50
N ILE A 127 4.82 8.59 -0.71
CA ILE A 127 3.60 9.34 -0.45
C ILE A 127 3.69 10.04 0.91
N LEU A 128 3.29 11.31 0.93
CA LEU A 128 3.16 12.15 2.11
C LEU A 128 1.77 11.99 2.74
N LYS A 129 1.61 12.40 3.99
CA LYS A 129 0.28 12.46 4.64
C LYS A 129 -0.72 13.36 3.94
N SER A 130 -0.23 14.35 3.19
CA SER A 130 -1.08 15.19 2.32
C SER A 130 -1.67 14.44 1.14
N GLY A 131 -1.22 13.20 0.86
CA GLY A 131 -1.56 12.44 -0.33
C GLY A 131 -0.75 12.85 -1.57
N LYS A 132 0.15 13.82 -1.44
CA LYS A 132 1.08 14.20 -2.50
C LYS A 132 2.29 13.27 -2.53
N LEU A 133 2.89 13.20 -3.70
CA LEU A 133 4.08 12.41 -3.97
C LEU A 133 5.33 13.29 -3.95
N THR A 134 6.43 12.75 -3.45
CA THR A 134 7.73 13.38 -3.59
C THR A 134 8.81 12.33 -3.84
N THR A 135 9.98 12.77 -4.26
CA THR A 135 11.13 11.90 -4.54
C THR A 135 12.14 12.00 -3.42
N VAL A 136 12.71 10.85 -3.04
CA VAL A 136 13.79 10.74 -2.07
C VAL A 136 14.80 9.68 -2.52
N PRO A 137 16.07 9.73 -2.09
CA PRO A 137 17.05 8.72 -2.45
C PRO A 137 16.59 7.30 -2.11
N CYS A 138 16.66 6.39 -3.08
CA CYS A 138 16.18 5.01 -2.96
C CYS A 138 16.83 4.20 -1.82
N SER A 139 18.00 4.61 -1.37
CA SER A 139 18.79 3.96 -0.31
C SER A 139 18.33 4.32 1.11
N ILE A 140 17.48 5.35 1.27
CA ILE A 140 16.93 5.71 2.59
C ILE A 140 16.07 4.57 3.12
N LYS A 141 16.17 4.30 4.42
CA LYS A 141 15.36 3.26 5.07
C LYS A 141 14.05 3.86 5.57
N LEU A 142 12.93 3.53 4.92
CA LEU A 142 11.60 4.03 5.26
C LEU A 142 10.63 2.90 5.52
N ILE A 143 9.61 3.19 6.33
CA ILE A 143 8.46 2.31 6.50
C ILE A 143 7.71 2.23 5.18
N TYR A 144 7.18 1.05 4.91
CA TYR A 144 6.48 0.74 3.67
C TYR A 144 5.26 -0.13 3.93
N MET A 145 4.42 -0.21 2.91
CA MET A 145 3.20 -0.99 2.93
C MET A 145 3.15 -1.91 1.71
N CYS A 146 2.79 -3.17 1.92
CA CYS A 146 2.51 -4.12 0.86
C CYS A 146 0.99 -4.27 0.72
N ILE A 147 0.46 -4.09 -0.49
CA ILE A 147 -0.99 -4.05 -0.72
C ILE A 147 -1.37 -5.04 -1.81
N ASP A 148 -2.38 -5.87 -1.53
CA ASP A 148 -3.05 -6.67 -2.54
C ASP A 148 -4.11 -5.83 -3.27
N ALA A 149 -3.68 -5.13 -4.33
CA ALA A 149 -4.56 -4.30 -5.18
C ALA A 149 -5.63 -5.08 -5.95
N THR A 150 -5.57 -6.41 -5.97
CA THR A 150 -6.60 -7.24 -6.62
C THR A 150 -7.78 -7.52 -5.70
N LYS A 151 -7.67 -7.14 -4.43
CA LYS A 151 -8.66 -7.38 -3.40
C LYS A 151 -9.16 -6.07 -2.82
N THR A 152 -10.37 -5.70 -3.21
CA THR A 152 -11.13 -4.69 -2.49
C THR A 152 -11.94 -5.37 -1.41
N PHE A 153 -11.80 -4.93 -0.16
CA PHE A 153 -12.78 -5.30 0.86
C PHE A 153 -14.07 -4.54 0.57
N LYS A 154 -15.12 -5.24 0.15
CA LYS A 154 -16.49 -4.73 0.23
C LYS A 154 -17.09 -5.35 1.50
N PRO A 155 -17.14 -4.63 2.63
CA PRO A 155 -17.60 -5.22 3.89
C PRO A 155 -19.06 -5.68 3.85
N CYS A 156 -19.85 -5.28 2.84
CA CYS A 156 -21.25 -5.66 2.69
C CYS A 156 -21.70 -5.50 1.22
N GLU A 157 -22.37 -6.51 0.68
CA GLU A 157 -23.53 -6.33 -0.23
C GLU A 157 -24.79 -6.75 0.53
#